data_AF-A0A376BES5-F1
#
_entry.id   AF-A0A376BES5-F1
#
_cell.length_a   1.000
_cell.length_b   1.000
_cell.length_c   1.000
_cell.angle_alpha   90.00
_cell.angle_beta   90.00
_cell.angle_gamma   90.00
#
_symmetry.space_group_name_H-M   'P 1'
#
loop_
_entity.id
_entity.type
_entity.pdbx_description
1 polymer ?
#
loop_
_entity_poly.entity_id
_entity_poly.type
_entity_poly.pdbx_seq_one_letter_code
_entity_poly.pdbx_strand_id
1 'polypeptide(L)'
;MKRQVIKDYVFFPMIAGPNALPVFAGNAVANVIRSLWASAVIFNGHFTEDAENFEMDNIDNETRAEWYLRQIRGSSNFSGTQALHILSGNLSHQIEHHLFPDMPANRYAQVAPKIKALCAEYGIHYNEASFIKQFSSVWVKLAKYSLPNECYEKK
;
A
#
# COMPACT_ATOMS: atom_id res chain seq x y z
N MET A 1 17.67 10.59 -4.80
CA MET A 1 17.99 10.37 -3.36
C MET A 1 19.00 11.38 -2.81
N LYS A 2 20.26 11.43 -3.32
CA LYS A 2 21.32 12.33 -2.81
C LYS A 2 20.90 13.81 -2.66
N ARG A 3 20.25 14.38 -3.68
CA ARG A 3 19.76 15.77 -3.67
C ARG A 3 18.81 16.06 -2.48
N GLN A 4 17.89 15.14 -2.18
CA GLN A 4 16.92 15.31 -1.11
C GLN A 4 17.58 15.21 0.27
N VAL A 5 18.52 14.27 0.43
CA VAL A 5 19.31 14.11 1.67
C VAL A 5 20.14 15.37 1.95
N ILE A 6 20.86 15.90 0.94
CA ILE A 6 21.62 17.15 1.09
C ILE A 6 20.69 18.31 1.46
N LYS A 7 19.53 18.39 0.83
CA LYS A 7 18.55 19.44 1.11
C LYS A 7 18.06 19.40 2.56
N ASP A 8 17.60 18.23 3.01
CA ASP A 8 16.94 18.07 4.30
C ASP A 8 17.91 18.08 5.49
N TYR A 9 19.13 17.58 5.31
CA TYR A 9 20.07 17.40 6.42
C TYR A 9 21.27 18.35 6.39
N VAL A 10 21.48 19.09 5.30
CA VAL A 10 22.58 20.06 5.19
C VAL A 10 22.05 21.45 4.87
N PHE A 11 21.37 21.63 3.74
CA PHE A 11 20.94 22.95 3.28
C PHE A 11 19.97 23.63 4.27
N PHE A 12 18.86 22.98 4.63
CA PHE A 12 17.87 23.59 5.52
C PHE A 12 18.39 23.84 6.94
N PRO A 13 19.10 22.89 7.60
CA PRO A 13 19.75 23.18 8.87
C PRO A 13 20.75 24.34 8.79
N MET A 14 21.55 24.40 7.72
CA MET A 14 22.58 25.44 7.55
C MET A 14 21.97 26.84 7.45
N ILE A 15 20.93 27.03 6.63
CA ILE A 15 20.30 28.35 6.48
C ILE A 15 19.43 28.74 7.68
N ALA A 16 19.11 27.78 8.57
CA ALA A 16 18.36 28.04 9.81
C ALA A 16 19.22 28.64 10.94
N GLY A 17 20.55 28.71 10.75
CA GLY A 17 21.46 29.36 11.69
C GLY A 17 21.38 28.78 13.11
N PRO A 18 21.03 29.58 14.14
CA PRO A 18 20.89 29.09 15.51
C PRO A 18 19.88 27.94 15.68
N ASN A 19 18.91 27.81 14.77
CA ASN A 19 17.90 26.76 14.77
C ASN A 19 18.30 25.52 13.97
N ALA A 20 19.58 25.38 13.59
CA ALA A 20 20.07 24.24 12.79
C ALA A 20 19.72 22.88 13.40
N LEU A 21 19.90 22.70 14.72
CA LEU A 21 19.61 21.44 15.41
C LEU A 21 18.10 21.11 15.43
N PRO A 22 17.20 22.03 15.84
CA PRO A 22 15.76 21.81 15.70
C PRO A 22 15.31 21.47 14.28
N VAL A 23 15.83 22.16 13.25
CA VAL A 23 15.47 21.91 11.85
C VAL A 23 15.97 20.54 11.38
N PHE A 24 17.21 20.19 11.71
CA PHE A 24 17.74 18.85 11.43
C PHE A 24 16.89 17.76 12.08
N ALA A 25 16.59 17.90 13.37
CA ALA A 25 15.79 16.93 14.12
C ALA A 25 14.36 16.82 13.56
N GLY A 26 13.73 17.96 13.25
CA GLY A 26 12.41 18.02 12.62
C GLY A 26 12.38 17.30 11.27
N ASN A 27 13.38 17.53 10.41
CA ASN A 27 13.50 16.85 9.12
C ASN A 27 13.74 15.34 9.27
N ALA A 28 14.53 14.93 10.28
CA ALA A 28 14.74 13.52 10.59
C ALA A 28 13.43 12.84 11.02
N VAL A 29 12.72 13.43 11.98
CA VAL A 29 11.43 12.91 12.49
C VAL A 29 10.39 12.87 11.38
N ALA A 30 10.25 13.94 10.58
CA ALA A 30 9.33 14.00 9.47
C ALA A 30 9.63 12.90 8.42
N ASN A 31 10.90 12.64 8.11
CA ASN A 31 11.27 11.57 7.19
C ASN A 31 10.97 10.17 7.74
N VAL A 32 11.16 9.95 9.04
CA VAL A 32 10.78 8.68 9.68
C VAL A 32 9.26 8.49 9.60
N ILE A 33 8.48 9.48 10.04
CA ILE A 33 7.01 9.42 10.00
C ILE A 33 6.51 9.19 8.58
N ARG A 34 7.00 9.97 7.62
CA ARG A 34 6.64 9.83 6.19
C ARG A 34 6.94 8.43 5.67
N SER A 35 8.11 7.87 6.02
CA SER A 35 8.52 6.55 5.55
C SER A 35 7.67 5.44 6.18
N LEU A 36 7.41 5.51 7.49
CA LEU A 36 6.52 4.57 8.18
C LEU A 36 5.09 4.64 7.63
N TRP A 37 4.57 5.84 7.40
CA TRP A 37 3.25 6.06 6.84
C TRP A 37 3.14 5.52 5.42
N ALA A 38 4.09 5.86 4.54
CA ALA A 38 4.13 5.36 3.17
C ALA A 38 4.21 3.83 3.14
N SER A 39 5.08 3.22 3.96
CA SER A 39 5.17 1.77 4.08
C SER A 39 3.85 1.15 4.55
N ALA A 40 3.20 1.73 5.56
CA ALA A 40 1.93 1.22 6.06
C ALA A 40 0.83 1.27 4.99
N VAL A 41 0.71 2.38 4.25
CA VAL A 41 -0.27 2.53 3.16
C VAL A 41 0.01 1.56 2.01
N ILE A 42 1.27 1.47 1.55
CA ILE A 42 1.63 0.62 0.41
C ILE A 42 1.53 -0.86 0.75
N PHE A 43 2.01 -1.30 1.91
CA PHE A 43 1.96 -2.71 2.26
C PHE A 43 0.54 -3.21 2.51
N ASN A 44 -0.32 -2.38 3.11
CA ASN A 44 -1.75 -2.69 3.22
C ASN A 44 -2.44 -2.87 1.86
N GLY A 45 -1.84 -2.35 0.79
CA GLY A 45 -2.35 -2.48 -0.57
C GLY A 45 -1.93 -3.74 -1.31
N HIS A 46 -0.90 -4.46 -0.82
CA HIS A 46 -0.16 -5.41 -1.66
C HIS A 46 0.35 -6.67 -0.94
N PHE A 47 0.57 -6.60 0.37
CA PHE A 47 1.24 -7.68 1.13
C PHE A 47 0.35 -8.28 2.22
N THR A 48 -0.94 -8.00 2.17
CA THR A 48 -1.90 -8.55 3.13
C THR A 48 -2.02 -10.07 2.95
N GLU A 49 -2.56 -10.76 3.94
CA GLU A 49 -2.70 -12.21 3.93
C GLU A 49 -3.39 -12.73 2.66
N ASP A 50 -4.53 -12.13 2.29
CA ASP A 50 -5.35 -12.54 1.13
C ASP A 50 -4.92 -11.89 -0.21
N ALA A 51 -3.80 -11.16 -0.23
CA ALA A 51 -3.22 -10.68 -1.49
C ALA A 51 -2.40 -11.81 -2.13
N GLU A 52 -2.78 -12.16 -3.35
CA GLU A 52 -2.13 -13.21 -4.12
C GLU A 52 -0.82 -12.73 -4.75
N ASN A 53 0.18 -13.62 -4.73
CA ASN A 53 1.43 -13.43 -5.46
C ASN A 53 1.37 -14.25 -6.74
N PHE A 54 1.83 -13.67 -7.85
CA PHE A 54 1.84 -14.31 -9.16
C PHE A 54 3.30 -14.49 -9.60
N GLU A 55 3.65 -15.68 -10.08
CA GLU A 55 4.95 -15.92 -10.71
C GLU A 55 5.12 -15.11 -12.01
N MET A 56 6.35 -14.79 -12.38
CA MET A 56 6.64 -13.88 -13.48
C MET A 56 6.32 -14.45 -14.88
N ASP A 57 6.24 -15.76 -15.03
CA ASP A 57 5.86 -16.42 -16.28
C ASP A 57 4.33 -16.39 -16.53
N ASN A 58 3.53 -16.17 -15.49
CA ASN A 58 2.06 -16.09 -15.58
C ASN A 58 1.54 -14.84 -16.32
N ILE A 59 2.40 -13.92 -16.77
CA ILE A 59 1.99 -12.70 -17.48
C ILE A 59 2.27 -12.72 -18.99
N ASP A 60 3.04 -13.68 -19.50
CA ASP A 60 3.55 -13.65 -20.88
C ASP A 60 2.44 -13.78 -21.95
N ASN A 61 1.36 -14.48 -21.62
CA ASN A 61 0.21 -14.69 -22.51
C ASN A 61 -1.12 -14.19 -21.89
N GLU A 62 -1.03 -13.27 -20.93
CA GLU A 62 -2.19 -12.77 -20.19
C GLU A 62 -3.15 -11.98 -21.09
N THR A 63 -4.41 -12.41 -21.12
CA THR A 63 -5.49 -11.65 -21.75
C THR A 63 -5.87 -10.43 -20.92
N ARG A 64 -6.59 -9.48 -21.51
CA ARG A 64 -7.06 -8.30 -20.77
C ARG A 64 -7.99 -8.67 -19.59
N ALA A 65 -8.78 -9.74 -19.71
CA ALA A 65 -9.66 -10.20 -18.65
C ALA A 65 -8.85 -10.76 -17.47
N GLU A 66 -7.82 -11.57 -17.76
CA GLU A 66 -6.90 -12.09 -16.74
C GLU A 66 -6.12 -10.97 -16.05
N TRP A 67 -5.71 -9.94 -16.80
CA TRP A 67 -5.08 -8.75 -16.23
C TRP A 67 -5.96 -8.08 -15.17
N TYR A 68 -7.27 -7.92 -15.43
CA TYR A 68 -8.21 -7.36 -14.46
C TYR A 68 -8.35 -8.26 -13.22
N LEU A 69 -8.44 -9.58 -13.40
CA LEU A 69 -8.48 -10.52 -12.28
C LEU A 69 -7.22 -10.45 -11.44
N ARG A 70 -6.04 -10.37 -12.06
CA ARG A 70 -4.76 -10.23 -11.36
C ARG A 70 -4.69 -8.92 -10.59
N GLN A 71 -5.19 -7.81 -11.14
CA GLN A 71 -5.25 -6.53 -10.41
C GLN A 71 -6.12 -6.66 -9.14
N ILE A 72 -7.29 -7.31 -9.23
CA ILE A 72 -8.19 -7.49 -8.08
C ILE A 72 -7.57 -8.42 -7.03
N ARG A 73 -7.00 -9.56 -7.46
CA ARG A 73 -6.49 -10.61 -6.57
C ARG A 73 -5.13 -10.28 -5.96
N GLY A 74 -4.32 -9.49 -6.67
CA GLY A 74 -2.98 -9.07 -6.23
C GLY A 74 -2.95 -7.75 -5.45
N SER A 75 -4.11 -7.15 -5.18
CA SER A 75 -4.18 -5.91 -4.40
C SER A 75 -5.29 -5.96 -3.36
N SER A 76 -5.22 -5.03 -2.41
CA SER A 76 -6.06 -5.04 -1.22
C SER A 76 -6.50 -3.64 -0.85
N ASN A 77 -7.73 -3.51 -0.39
CA ASN A 77 -8.26 -2.28 0.12
C ASN A 77 -8.23 -2.26 1.64
N PHE A 78 -8.25 -1.04 2.20
CA PHE A 78 -8.51 -0.85 3.61
C PHE A 78 -9.58 0.20 3.87
N SER A 79 -10.47 -0.10 4.81
CA SER A 79 -11.53 0.81 5.25
C SER A 79 -11.11 1.64 6.46
N GLY A 80 -11.75 2.79 6.62
CA GLY A 80 -11.59 3.66 7.78
C GLY A 80 -12.33 4.97 7.62
N THR A 81 -11.82 6.02 8.27
CA THR A 81 -12.44 7.35 8.23
C THR A 81 -12.10 8.11 6.94
N GLN A 82 -12.88 9.14 6.62
CA GLN A 82 -12.56 10.04 5.50
C GLN A 82 -11.16 10.64 5.60
N ALA A 83 -10.71 10.97 6.82
CA ALA A 83 -9.36 11.48 7.05
C ALA A 83 -8.30 10.45 6.65
N LEU A 84 -8.50 9.16 6.95
CA LEU A 84 -7.61 8.09 6.53
C LEU A 84 -7.54 7.98 5.00
N HIS A 85 -8.69 8.05 4.32
CA HIS A 85 -8.75 8.04 2.85
C HIS A 85 -7.98 9.23 2.26
N ILE A 86 -8.11 10.43 2.82
CA ILE A 86 -7.39 11.62 2.35
C ILE A 86 -5.88 11.52 2.64
N LEU A 87 -5.49 11.13 3.86
CA LEU A 87 -4.08 11.05 4.29
C LEU A 87 -3.30 9.94 3.57
N SER A 88 -4.00 8.93 3.07
CA SER A 88 -3.42 7.90 2.19
C SER A 88 -3.40 8.29 0.70
N GLY A 89 -3.91 9.47 0.33
CA GLY A 89 -4.04 9.86 -1.07
C GLY A 89 -5.08 9.02 -1.83
N ASN A 90 -6.09 8.49 -1.13
CA ASN A 90 -7.07 7.50 -1.57
C ASN A 90 -6.49 6.12 -1.95
N LEU A 91 -5.23 5.84 -1.63
CA LEU A 91 -4.62 4.50 -1.75
C LEU A 91 -5.17 3.49 -0.72
N SER A 92 -6.22 3.84 0.01
CA SER A 92 -7.12 2.89 0.65
C SER A 92 -7.94 2.04 -0.34
N HIS A 93 -8.00 2.49 -1.60
CA HIS A 93 -8.73 1.89 -2.72
C HIS A 93 -7.73 1.43 -3.82
N GLN A 94 -6.77 0.58 -3.45
CA GLN A 94 -5.76 0.06 -4.36
C GLN A 94 -6.36 -0.80 -5.47
N ILE A 95 -7.38 -1.60 -5.18
CA ILE A 95 -8.06 -2.40 -6.22
C ILE A 95 -8.52 -1.49 -7.36
N GLU A 96 -9.18 -0.37 -7.04
CA GLU A 96 -9.64 0.60 -8.04
C GLU A 96 -8.47 1.31 -8.73
N HIS A 97 -7.42 1.65 -7.97
CA HIS A 97 -6.21 2.27 -8.52
C HIS A 97 -5.55 1.37 -9.58
N HIS A 98 -5.44 0.06 -9.33
CA HIS A 98 -4.85 -0.89 -10.26
C HIS A 98 -5.77 -1.19 -11.44
N LEU A 99 -7.08 -1.28 -11.21
CA LEU A 99 -8.07 -1.47 -12.28
C LEU A 99 -8.12 -0.27 -13.24
N PHE A 100 -8.01 0.95 -12.72
CA PHE A 100 -8.17 2.21 -13.45
C PHE A 100 -7.10 3.25 -13.06
N PRO A 101 -5.83 3.06 -13.45
CA PRO A 101 -4.71 3.93 -13.03
C PRO A 101 -4.86 5.38 -13.50
N ASP A 102 -5.60 5.62 -14.58
CA ASP A 102 -5.87 6.96 -15.13
C ASP A 102 -7.03 7.67 -14.42
N MET A 103 -7.78 6.99 -13.56
CA MET A 103 -8.91 7.58 -12.85
C MET A 103 -8.43 8.50 -11.73
N PRO A 104 -8.99 9.72 -11.60
CA PRO A 104 -8.67 10.59 -10.47
C PRO A 104 -8.97 9.92 -9.12
N ALA A 105 -7.99 9.94 -8.22
CA ALA A 105 -8.05 9.18 -6.97
C ALA A 105 -9.22 9.56 -6.03
N ASN A 106 -9.74 10.79 -6.15
CA ASN A 106 -10.92 11.22 -5.40
C ASN A 106 -12.23 10.54 -5.84
N ARG A 107 -12.23 9.77 -6.94
CA ARG A 107 -13.38 9.03 -7.44
C ARG A 107 -13.39 7.55 -7.06
N TYR A 108 -12.29 7.00 -6.55
CA TYR A 108 -12.20 5.58 -6.22
C TYR A 108 -13.30 5.13 -5.26
N ALA A 109 -13.58 5.91 -4.21
CA ALA A 109 -14.65 5.62 -3.25
C ALA A 109 -16.05 5.51 -3.88
N GLN A 110 -16.30 6.17 -5.02
CA GLN A 110 -17.57 6.09 -5.74
C GLN A 110 -17.67 4.83 -6.61
N VAL A 111 -16.52 4.30 -7.03
CA VAL A 111 -16.42 3.14 -7.94
C VAL A 111 -16.29 1.84 -7.15
N ALA A 112 -15.62 1.87 -6.00
CA ALA A 112 -15.37 0.72 -5.15
C ALA A 112 -16.64 -0.11 -4.82
N PRO A 113 -17.81 0.47 -4.48
CA PRO A 113 -19.01 -0.31 -4.24
C PRO A 113 -19.49 -1.09 -5.48
N LYS A 114 -19.26 -0.55 -6.68
CA LYS A 114 -19.63 -1.21 -7.95
C LYS A 114 -18.70 -2.37 -8.26
N ILE A 115 -17.40 -2.18 -8.07
CA ILE A 115 -16.40 -3.24 -8.25
C ILE A 115 -16.61 -4.36 -7.23
N LYS A 116 -16.86 -4.02 -5.96
CA LYS A 116 -17.18 -4.99 -4.91
C LYS A 116 -18.43 -5.80 -5.23
N ALA A 117 -19.49 -5.16 -5.73
CA ALA A 117 -20.70 -5.84 -6.16
C ALA A 117 -20.45 -6.78 -7.35
N LEU A 118 -19.67 -6.34 -8.34
CA LEU A 118 -19.26 -7.17 -9.48
C LEU A 118 -18.43 -8.38 -9.01
N CYS A 119 -17.46 -8.18 -8.12
CA CYS A 119 -16.69 -9.28 -7.56
C CYS A 119 -17.59 -10.32 -6.88
N ALA A 120 -18.59 -9.86 -6.10
CA ALA A 120 -19.56 -10.75 -5.47
C ALA A 120 -20.42 -11.54 -6.47
N GLU A 121 -20.86 -10.91 -7.57
CA GLU A 121 -21.64 -11.56 -8.64
C GLU A 121 -20.86 -12.73 -9.28
N TYR A 122 -19.56 -12.55 -9.50
CA TYR A 122 -18.69 -13.55 -10.14
C TYR A 122 -17.94 -14.45 -9.14
N GLY A 123 -18.23 -14.35 -7.84
CA GLY A 123 -17.57 -15.15 -6.80
C GLY A 123 -16.08 -14.83 -6.61
N ILE A 124 -15.64 -13.64 -7.00
CA ILE A 124 -14.26 -13.17 -6.84
C ILE A 124 -14.11 -12.53 -5.45
N HIS A 125 -13.05 -12.88 -4.73
CA HIS A 125 -12.76 -12.26 -3.45
C HIS A 125 -12.30 -10.81 -3.63
N TYR A 126 -13.07 -9.87 -3.08
CA TYR A 126 -12.68 -8.46 -2.98
C TYR A 126 -12.00 -8.24 -1.63
N ASN A 127 -10.67 -8.23 -1.62
CA ASN A 127 -9.88 -8.17 -0.39
C ASN A 127 -9.95 -6.78 0.26
N GLU A 128 -10.73 -6.66 1.33
CA GLU A 128 -10.91 -5.43 2.09
C GLU A 128 -11.07 -5.71 3.57
N ALA A 129 -10.34 -4.97 4.41
CA ALA A 129 -10.49 -5.00 5.86
C ALA A 129 -10.21 -3.62 6.49
N SER A 130 -10.38 -3.46 7.79
CA SER A 130 -9.96 -2.21 8.45
C SER A 130 -8.44 -2.01 8.34
N PHE A 131 -7.97 -0.77 8.32
CA PHE A 131 -6.55 -0.45 8.22
C PHE A 131 -5.66 -1.23 9.20
N ILE A 132 -6.08 -1.32 10.47
CA ILE A 132 -5.32 -2.05 11.49
C ILE A 132 -5.29 -3.56 11.20
N LYS A 133 -6.41 -4.12 10.73
CA LYS A 133 -6.47 -5.54 10.37
C LYS A 133 -5.55 -5.84 9.19
N GLN A 134 -5.62 -5.07 8.10
CA GLN A 134 -4.66 -5.24 6.98
C GLN A 134 -3.22 -5.07 7.46
N PHE A 135 -2.95 -4.09 8.32
CA PHE A 135 -1.58 -3.81 8.75
C PHE A 135 -1.04 -4.95 9.59
N SER A 136 -1.85 -5.49 10.50
CA SER A 136 -1.46 -6.68 11.27
C SER A 136 -1.22 -7.90 10.37
N SER A 137 -2.04 -8.10 9.34
CA SER A 137 -1.92 -9.26 8.44
C SER A 137 -0.60 -9.22 7.65
N VAL A 138 -0.17 -8.03 7.22
CA VAL A 138 1.17 -7.81 6.62
C VAL A 138 2.27 -8.27 7.57
N TRP A 139 2.28 -7.82 8.82
CA TRP A 139 3.35 -8.16 9.77
C TRP A 139 3.34 -9.64 10.16
N VAL A 140 2.16 -10.25 10.29
CA VAL A 140 2.03 -11.70 10.50
C VAL A 140 2.60 -12.46 9.31
N LYS A 141 2.26 -12.04 8.07
CA LYS A 141 2.79 -12.63 6.84
C LYS A 141 4.32 -12.52 6.78
N LEU A 142 4.88 -11.34 7.06
CA LEU A 142 6.33 -11.12 7.13
C LEU A 142 7.01 -11.97 8.20
N ALA A 143 6.43 -12.05 9.41
CA ALA A 143 6.98 -12.87 10.48
C ALA A 143 6.98 -14.36 10.10
N LYS A 144 5.89 -14.85 9.51
CA LYS A 144 5.77 -16.22 9.00
C LYS A 144 6.86 -16.53 7.97
N TYR A 145 7.01 -15.67 6.96
CA TYR A 145 8.01 -15.87 5.90
C TYR A 145 9.46 -15.52 6.30
N SER A 146 9.68 -14.95 7.48
CA SER A 146 11.03 -14.76 8.03
C SER A 146 11.61 -16.04 8.64
N LEU A 147 10.79 -17.08 8.82
CA LEU A 147 11.18 -18.39 9.33
C LEU A 147 11.45 -19.38 8.16
N PRO A 148 12.16 -20.49 8.40
CA PRO A 148 12.26 -21.58 7.43
C PRO A 148 10.89 -22.13 7.04
N ASN A 149 10.73 -22.56 5.79
CA ASN A 149 9.47 -23.09 5.24
C ASN A 149 8.86 -24.23 6.08
N GLU A 150 9.72 -25.08 6.64
CA GLU A 150 9.37 -26.21 7.50
C GLU A 150 8.56 -25.79 8.74
N CYS A 151 8.65 -24.53 9.17
CA CYS A 151 7.95 -24.02 10.34
C CYS A 151 6.47 -23.70 10.07
N TYR A 152 6.03 -23.59 8.82
CA TYR A 152 4.68 -23.12 8.49
C TYR A 152 4.03 -23.76 7.26
N GLU A 153 4.77 -24.51 6.45
CA GLU A 153 4.20 -25.44 5.49
C GLU A 153 3.65 -26.64 6.27
N LYS A 154 2.32 -26.77 6.33
CA LYS A 154 1.71 -28.02 6.79
C LYS A 154 2.02 -29.09 5.75
N LYS A 155 2.69 -30.16 6.16
CA LYS A 155 2.80 -31.41 5.38
C LYS A 155 1.43 -31.92 4.96
#